data_AF-A0A1G3YCA6-F1
#
_entry.id   AF-A0A1G3YCA6-F1
#
_cell.length_a   1.000
_cell.length_b   1.000
_cell.length_c   1.000
_cell.angle_alpha   90.00
_cell.angle_beta   90.00
_cell.angle_gamma   90.00
#
_symmetry.space_group_name_H-M   'P 1'
#
loop_
_entity.id
_entity.type
_entity.pdbx_description
1 polymer ?
#
loop_
_entity_poly.entity_id
_entity_poly.type
_entity_poly.pdbx_seq_one_letter_code
_entity_poly.pdbx_strand_id
1 'polypeptide(L)'
;MNTVSDQDIPRKVAASQGFQWVVAGFRMYRKNPLLLSAAFGVLFGVVMALGLIPVVGGSLSELASPLMVAGFMAAYRALDDGNELELPQFLAGVQGPAIPLMTVGAVQLLGTLLIGQVMLGMGFDPQALMTAAQSQKDPAEMQAVLNQAMPAVLTGLVLFTPLIMATWFAPALILFGGARPATALGVSLKAVARNWPAMLVNGLTLGLLLFLAALVPMLLGLLVAMPVLFGSLYASYQAIFAVWADDAPSAGDTVASL
;
A
#
# COMPACT_ATOMS: atom_id res chain seq x y z
N MET A 1 32.04 -7.51 20.12
CA MET A 1 31.71 -6.37 19.23
C MET A 1 31.46 -6.92 17.84
N ASN A 2 30.20 -7.19 17.50
CA ASN A 2 29.80 -7.59 16.15
C ASN A 2 29.20 -6.36 15.49
N THR A 3 29.97 -5.71 14.64
CA THR A 3 29.50 -4.64 13.77
C THR A 3 28.51 -5.25 12.77
N VAL A 4 27.21 -5.14 13.06
CA VAL A 4 26.16 -5.46 12.09
C VAL A 4 26.30 -4.45 10.95
N SER A 5 26.76 -4.94 9.81
CA SER A 5 27.05 -4.15 8.62
C SER A 5 25.81 -3.42 8.12
N ASP A 6 25.88 -2.09 8.13
CA ASP A 6 24.88 -1.17 7.60
C ASP A 6 24.83 -1.12 6.05
N GLN A 7 25.01 -2.26 5.35
CA GLN A 7 25.31 -2.25 3.90
C GLN A 7 24.31 -2.94 2.97
N ASP A 8 23.29 -3.65 3.49
CA ASP A 8 22.28 -4.27 2.63
C ASP A 8 21.02 -3.39 2.56
N ILE A 9 20.95 -2.46 1.61
CA ILE A 9 19.69 -1.82 1.21
C ILE A 9 19.12 -2.62 0.01
N PRO A 10 17.90 -3.19 0.08
CA PRO A 10 16.94 -3.16 1.19
C PRO A 10 17.32 -4.09 2.35
N ARG A 11 17.10 -3.64 3.58
CA ARG A 11 17.42 -4.41 4.79
C ARG A 11 16.47 -5.59 4.98
N LYS A 12 16.95 -6.63 5.66
CA LYS A 12 16.12 -7.75 6.10
C LYS A 12 15.68 -7.50 7.54
N VAL A 13 14.38 -7.57 7.80
CA VAL A 13 13.80 -7.38 9.14
C VAL A 13 13.14 -8.65 9.67
N ALA A 14 12.91 -8.69 10.99
CA ALA A 14 12.18 -9.78 11.64
C ALA A 14 10.68 -9.76 11.26
N ALA A 15 10.03 -10.92 11.25
CA ALA A 15 8.59 -11.03 10.93
C ALA A 15 7.70 -10.19 11.88
N SER A 16 8.09 -10.09 13.15
CA SER A 16 7.38 -9.30 14.18
C SER A 16 7.26 -7.81 13.86
N GLN A 17 8.18 -7.27 13.05
CA GLN A 17 8.13 -5.87 12.59
C GLN A 17 6.86 -5.58 11.80
N GLY A 18 6.29 -6.57 11.11
CA GLY A 18 5.04 -6.44 10.37
C GLY A 18 3.89 -5.89 11.20
N PHE A 19 3.75 -6.37 12.44
CA PHE A 19 2.74 -5.89 13.37
C PHE A 19 3.10 -4.51 13.92
N GLN A 20 4.38 -4.29 14.22
CA GLN A 20 4.88 -3.01 14.76
C GLN A 20 4.67 -1.85 13.78
N TRP A 21 4.73 -2.08 12.47
CA TRP A 21 4.43 -1.06 11.47
C TRP A 21 2.97 -0.59 11.53
N VAL A 22 2.01 -1.50 11.74
CA VAL A 22 0.60 -1.12 11.93
C VAL A 22 0.41 -0.31 13.20
N VAL A 23 1.05 -0.72 14.30
CA VAL A 23 1.03 0.03 15.58
C VAL A 23 1.65 1.42 15.40
N ALA A 24 2.77 1.52 14.69
CA ALA A 24 3.43 2.78 14.38
C ALA A 24 2.55 3.68 13.50
N GLY A 25 1.90 3.12 12.48
CA GLY A 25 0.95 3.83 11.63
C GLY A 25 -0.24 4.38 12.44
N PHE A 26 -0.77 3.60 13.38
CA PHE A 26 -1.82 4.05 14.28
C PHE A 26 -1.36 5.15 15.24
N ARG A 27 -0.12 5.04 15.77
CA ARG A 27 0.49 6.08 16.60
C ARG A 27 0.68 7.40 15.83
N MET A 28 1.15 7.33 14.58
CA MET A 28 1.28 8.51 13.72
C MET A 28 -0.09 9.11 13.38
N TYR A 29 -1.08 8.28 13.06
CA TYR A 29 -2.45 8.72 12.80
C TYR A 29 -3.04 9.51 13.97
N ARG A 30 -2.82 9.05 15.21
CA ARG A 30 -3.30 9.73 16.43
C ARG A 30 -2.71 11.11 16.66
N LYS A 31 -1.62 11.49 16.00
CA LYS A 31 -1.05 12.85 16.10
C LYS A 31 -1.99 13.90 15.51
N ASN A 32 -2.66 13.60 14.39
CA ASN A 32 -3.61 14.52 13.76
C ASN A 32 -4.72 13.77 13.00
N PRO A 33 -5.61 13.06 13.72
CA PRO A 33 -6.56 12.13 13.11
C PRO A 33 -7.61 12.81 12.23
N LEU A 34 -8.05 14.02 12.61
CA LEU A 34 -9.06 14.76 11.85
C LEU A 34 -8.53 15.19 10.48
N LEU A 35 -7.34 15.78 10.44
CA LEU A 35 -6.75 16.25 9.19
C LEU A 35 -6.38 15.08 8.27
N LEU A 36 -5.81 13.98 8.81
CA LEU A 36 -5.48 12.80 8.02
C LEU A 36 -6.74 12.12 7.44
N SER A 37 -7.82 12.01 8.22
CA SER A 37 -9.08 11.44 7.76
C SER A 37 -9.77 12.33 6.73
N ALA A 38 -9.77 13.65 6.95
CA ALA A 38 -10.33 14.62 6.00
C ALA A 38 -9.55 14.64 4.69
N ALA A 39 -8.21 14.66 4.76
CA ALA A 39 -7.35 14.58 3.58
C ALA A 39 -7.58 13.27 2.82
N PHE A 40 -7.72 12.14 3.51
CA PHE A 40 -8.05 10.86 2.87
C PHE A 40 -9.41 10.93 2.17
N GLY A 41 -10.44 11.40 2.87
CA GLY A 41 -11.79 11.51 2.29
C GLY A 41 -11.83 12.40 1.04
N VAL A 42 -11.13 13.53 1.06
CA VAL A 42 -11.03 14.45 -0.09
C VAL A 42 -10.27 13.80 -1.25
N LEU A 43 -9.06 13.28 -1.01
CA LEU A 43 -8.23 12.70 -2.08
C LEU A 43 -8.86 11.44 -2.67
N PHE A 44 -9.39 10.57 -1.81
CA PHE A 44 -10.14 9.39 -2.23
C PHE A 44 -11.40 9.78 -3.01
N GLY A 45 -12.13 10.80 -2.56
CA GLY A 45 -13.28 11.35 -3.28
C GLY A 45 -12.91 11.84 -4.69
N VAL A 46 -11.77 12.51 -4.84
CA VAL A 46 -11.25 12.94 -6.15
C VAL A 46 -10.91 11.73 -7.03
N VAL A 47 -10.19 10.74 -6.51
CA VAL A 47 -9.85 9.51 -7.25
C VAL A 47 -11.10 8.75 -7.69
N MET A 48 -12.09 8.63 -6.80
CA MET A 48 -13.39 8.03 -7.12
C MET A 48 -14.16 8.84 -8.18
N ALA A 49 -14.16 10.17 -8.07
CA ALA A 49 -14.82 11.04 -9.05
C ALA A 49 -14.19 10.93 -10.44
N LEU A 50 -12.85 10.81 -10.53
CA LEU A 50 -12.17 10.49 -11.79
C LEU A 50 -12.67 9.15 -12.35
N GLY A 51 -12.85 8.14 -11.49
CA GLY A 51 -13.38 6.83 -11.84
C GLY A 51 -14.77 6.84 -12.48
N LEU A 52 -15.60 7.86 -12.23
CA LEU A 52 -16.96 7.98 -12.78
C LEU A 52 -16.98 8.41 -14.25
N ILE A 53 -15.87 8.90 -14.79
CA ILE A 53 -15.80 9.33 -16.19
C ILE A 53 -15.90 8.09 -17.09
N PRO A 54 -16.89 8.00 -18.01
CA PRO A 54 -17.02 6.85 -18.89
C PRO A 54 -15.77 6.61 -19.72
N VAL A 55 -15.44 5.34 -19.97
CA VAL A 55 -14.31 4.87 -20.79
C VAL A 55 -12.93 5.13 -20.18
N VAL A 56 -12.62 6.34 -19.73
CA VAL A 56 -11.26 6.73 -19.29
C VAL A 56 -11.10 6.85 -17.77
N GLY A 57 -12.21 6.91 -17.03
CA GLY A 57 -12.19 7.23 -15.60
C GLY A 57 -11.40 6.24 -14.75
N GLY A 58 -11.58 4.94 -14.99
CA GLY A 58 -10.80 3.90 -14.30
C GLY A 58 -9.29 4.03 -14.52
N SER A 59 -8.88 4.41 -15.73
CA SER A 59 -7.46 4.66 -16.02
C SER A 59 -6.94 5.89 -15.29
N LEU A 60 -7.69 7.00 -15.30
CA LEU A 60 -7.31 8.22 -14.59
C LEU A 60 -7.18 8.01 -13.08
N SER A 61 -8.10 7.25 -12.50
CA SER A 61 -8.07 6.84 -11.08
C SER A 61 -6.79 6.06 -10.75
N GLU A 62 -6.43 5.10 -11.60
CA GLU A 62 -5.23 4.28 -11.42
C GLU A 62 -3.94 5.11 -11.54
N LEU A 63 -3.89 6.04 -12.49
CA LEU A 63 -2.76 6.96 -12.66
C LEU A 63 -2.62 7.94 -11.48
N ALA A 64 -3.73 8.37 -10.89
CA ALA A 64 -3.76 9.32 -9.76
C ALA A 64 -3.40 8.65 -8.41
N SER A 65 -3.65 7.35 -8.27
CA SER A 65 -3.49 6.63 -7.00
C SER A 65 -2.08 6.73 -6.40
N PRO A 66 -0.98 6.54 -7.15
CA PRO A 66 0.38 6.72 -6.63
C PRO A 66 0.69 8.14 -6.14
N LEU A 67 0.02 9.16 -6.68
CA LEU A 67 0.21 10.56 -6.27
C LEU A 67 -0.42 10.79 -4.90
N MET A 68 -1.59 10.20 -4.66
CA MET A 68 -2.24 10.19 -3.34
C MET A 68 -1.35 9.48 -2.32
N VAL A 69 -0.82 8.29 -2.65
CA VAL A 69 0.11 7.55 -1.78
C VAL A 69 1.32 8.42 -1.44
N ALA A 70 1.95 9.03 -2.44
CA ALA A 70 3.10 9.92 -2.24
C ALA A 70 2.76 11.13 -1.34
N GLY A 71 1.57 11.72 -1.50
CA GLY A 71 1.08 12.79 -0.62
C GLY A 71 1.00 12.36 0.85
N PHE A 72 0.42 11.18 1.11
CA PHE A 72 0.38 10.63 2.47
C PHE A 72 1.77 10.30 3.01
N MET A 73 2.67 9.77 2.19
CA MET A 73 4.05 9.52 2.60
C MET A 73 4.74 10.83 3.03
N ALA A 74 4.59 11.91 2.27
CA ALA A 74 5.12 13.23 2.64
C ALA A 74 4.53 13.77 3.95
N ALA A 75 3.22 13.63 4.14
CA ALA A 75 2.52 14.00 5.37
C ALA A 75 3.05 13.23 6.59
N TYR A 76 3.23 11.91 6.46
CA TYR A 76 3.80 11.10 7.54
C TYR A 76 5.26 11.43 7.83
N ARG A 77 6.05 11.77 6.81
CA ARG A 77 7.41 12.28 7.02
C ARG A 77 7.44 13.56 7.83
N ALA A 78 6.57 14.52 7.51
CA ALA A 78 6.47 15.76 8.28
C ALA A 78 6.10 15.51 9.75
N LEU A 79 5.11 14.63 10.00
CA LEU A 79 4.71 14.23 11.36
C LEU A 79 5.82 13.51 12.13
N ASP A 80 6.65 12.75 11.43
CA ASP A 80 7.77 12.01 12.01
C ASP A 80 8.94 12.94 12.36
N ASP A 81 9.23 13.91 11.50
CA ASP A 81 10.21 14.98 11.72
C ASP A 81 9.78 15.99 12.82
N GLY A 82 8.58 15.83 13.39
CA GLY A 82 8.03 16.71 14.42
C GLY A 82 7.45 18.02 13.88
N ASN A 83 7.30 18.16 12.56
CA ASN A 83 6.69 19.32 11.93
C ASN A 83 5.16 19.27 12.04
N GLU A 84 4.54 20.44 11.91
CA GLU A 84 3.09 20.52 11.80
C GLU A 84 2.60 19.94 10.46
N LEU A 85 1.42 19.32 10.51
CA LEU A 85 0.80 18.71 9.35
C LEU A 85 0.03 19.79 8.57
N GLU A 86 0.41 20.00 7.31
CA GLU A 86 -0.17 21.03 6.45
C GLU A 86 -0.75 20.43 5.15
N LEU A 87 -1.80 21.06 4.62
CA LEU A 87 -2.45 20.61 3.38
C LEU A 87 -1.49 20.44 2.18
N PRO A 88 -0.49 21.31 1.94
CA PRO A 88 0.43 21.17 0.81
C PRO A 88 1.20 19.84 0.80
N GLN A 89 1.45 19.24 1.96
CA GLN A 89 2.17 17.97 2.06
C GLN A 89 1.42 16.83 1.36
N PHE A 90 0.08 16.83 1.43
CA PHE A 90 -0.76 15.86 0.74
C PHE A 90 -0.76 16.01 -0.79
N LEU A 91 -0.32 17.17 -1.29
CA LEU A 91 -0.17 17.43 -2.73
C LEU A 91 1.27 17.21 -3.21
N ALA A 92 2.18 16.75 -2.35
CA ALA A 92 3.58 16.54 -2.71
C ALA A 92 3.74 15.67 -3.97
N GLY A 93 2.97 14.57 -4.08
CA GLY A 93 3.01 13.72 -5.27
C GLY A 93 2.64 14.43 -6.58
N VAL A 94 1.79 15.45 -6.52
CA VAL A 94 1.39 16.28 -7.68
C VAL A 94 2.41 17.39 -7.94
N GLN A 95 2.93 18.01 -6.88
CA GLN A 95 3.91 19.10 -6.97
C GLN A 95 5.29 18.62 -7.46
N GLY A 96 5.63 17.36 -7.17
CA GLY A 96 6.79 16.67 -7.71
C GLY A 96 7.08 15.41 -6.91
N PRO A 97 7.35 14.23 -7.51
CA PRO A 97 7.58 13.92 -8.93
C PRO A 97 6.36 13.26 -9.63
N ALA A 98 5.42 14.08 -10.12
CA ALA A 98 4.16 13.58 -10.68
C ALA A 98 4.32 12.63 -11.87
N ILE A 99 5.16 12.95 -12.86
CA ILE A 99 5.34 12.11 -14.07
C ILE A 99 5.90 10.72 -13.72
N PRO A 100 6.99 10.60 -12.93
CA PRO A 100 7.44 9.30 -12.44
C PRO A 100 6.38 8.51 -11.64
N LEU A 101 5.59 9.18 -10.79
CA LEU A 101 4.51 8.53 -10.03
C LEU A 101 3.36 8.04 -10.92
N MET A 102 2.92 8.86 -11.88
CA MET A 102 1.94 8.44 -12.89
C MET A 102 2.46 7.28 -13.74
N THR A 103 3.77 7.19 -13.97
CA THR A 103 4.38 6.05 -14.67
C THR A 103 4.20 4.76 -13.86
N VAL A 104 4.34 4.80 -12.53
CA VAL A 104 4.04 3.65 -11.66
C VAL A 104 2.57 3.26 -11.78
N GLY A 105 1.66 4.24 -11.77
CA GLY A 105 0.22 4.00 -11.96
C GLY A 105 -0.09 3.40 -13.34
N ALA A 106 0.57 3.86 -14.39
CA ALA A 106 0.44 3.30 -15.74
C ALA A 106 0.97 1.85 -15.81
N VAL A 107 2.08 1.54 -15.14
CA VAL A 107 2.60 0.16 -15.05
C VAL A 107 1.61 -0.74 -14.29
N GLN A 108 1.05 -0.25 -13.18
CA GLN A 108 0.03 -0.98 -12.43
C GLN A 108 -1.22 -1.23 -13.30
N LEU A 109 -1.71 -0.20 -14.00
CA LEU A 109 -2.84 -0.29 -14.92
C LEU A 109 -2.61 -1.34 -16.01
N LEU A 110 -1.51 -1.22 -16.74
CA LEU A 110 -1.17 -2.14 -17.83
C LEU A 110 -0.96 -3.56 -17.29
N GLY A 111 -0.31 -3.72 -16.14
CA GLY A 111 -0.15 -5.00 -15.47
C GLY A 111 -1.50 -5.64 -15.13
N THR A 112 -2.39 -4.90 -14.49
CA THR A 112 -3.76 -5.36 -14.14
C THR A 112 -4.56 -5.74 -15.39
N LEU A 113 -4.50 -4.95 -16.46
CA LEU A 113 -5.19 -5.24 -17.72
C LEU A 113 -4.66 -6.53 -18.36
N LEU A 114 -3.34 -6.70 -18.44
CA LEU A 114 -2.71 -7.90 -18.99
C LEU A 114 -3.06 -9.16 -18.19
N ILE A 115 -3.01 -9.07 -16.85
CA ILE A 115 -3.42 -10.17 -15.97
C ILE A 115 -4.90 -10.50 -16.18
N GLY A 116 -5.76 -9.49 -16.29
CA GLY A 116 -7.17 -9.66 -16.60
C GLY A 116 -7.41 -10.39 -17.92
N GLN A 117 -6.66 -10.06 -18.99
CA GLN A 117 -6.74 -10.76 -20.27
C GLN A 117 -6.29 -12.22 -20.16
N VAL A 118 -5.23 -12.50 -19.40
CA VAL A 118 -4.78 -13.87 -19.13
C VAL A 118 -5.87 -14.66 -18.41
N MET A 119 -6.47 -14.08 -17.36
CA MET A 119 -7.57 -14.69 -16.60
C MET A 119 -8.80 -14.97 -17.48
N LEU A 120 -9.21 -14.00 -18.31
CA LEU A 120 -10.31 -14.16 -19.27
C LEU A 120 -10.03 -15.31 -20.25
N GLY A 121 -8.81 -15.41 -20.77
CA GLY A 121 -8.39 -16.50 -21.67
C GLY A 121 -8.43 -17.89 -21.02
N MET A 122 -8.38 -17.97 -19.69
CA MET A 122 -8.54 -19.22 -18.92
C MET A 122 -9.99 -19.47 -18.46
N GLY A 123 -10.95 -18.67 -18.93
CA GLY A 123 -12.37 -18.85 -18.63
C GLY A 123 -12.88 -18.12 -17.39
N PHE A 124 -12.09 -17.20 -16.80
CA PHE A 124 -12.60 -16.31 -15.76
C PHE A 124 -13.33 -15.12 -16.39
N ASP A 125 -14.66 -15.14 -16.33
CA ASP A 125 -15.48 -14.00 -16.72
C ASP A 125 -16.08 -13.30 -15.48
N PRO A 126 -15.59 -12.09 -15.13
CA PRO A 126 -16.13 -11.31 -14.02
C PRO A 126 -17.63 -11.01 -14.16
N GLN A 127 -18.12 -10.81 -15.38
CA GLN A 127 -19.52 -10.48 -15.64
C GLN A 127 -20.40 -11.71 -15.41
N ALA A 128 -20.01 -12.87 -15.95
CA ALA A 128 -20.70 -14.12 -15.67
C ALA A 128 -20.74 -14.45 -14.17
N LEU A 129 -19.65 -14.18 -13.43
CA LEU A 129 -19.60 -14.39 -11.98
C LEU A 129 -20.54 -13.45 -11.23
N MET A 130 -20.56 -12.16 -11.59
CA MET A 130 -21.48 -11.18 -11.01
C MET A 130 -22.95 -11.54 -11.30
N THR A 131 -23.26 -11.91 -12.54
CA THR A 131 -24.61 -12.36 -12.92
C THR A 131 -24.99 -13.61 -12.13
N ALA A 132 -24.09 -14.59 -12.02
CA ALA A 132 -24.34 -15.80 -11.22
C ALA A 132 -24.61 -15.48 -9.75
N ALA A 133 -23.84 -14.56 -9.15
CA ALA A 133 -23.99 -14.15 -7.75
C ALA A 133 -25.33 -13.44 -7.48
N GLN A 134 -25.82 -12.64 -8.44
CA GLN A 134 -27.11 -11.96 -8.33
C GLN A 134 -28.30 -12.88 -8.60
N SER A 135 -28.11 -13.92 -9.40
CA SER A 135 -29.22 -14.73 -9.92
C SER A 135 -29.74 -15.80 -8.95
N GLN A 136 -29.27 -15.84 -7.68
CA GLN A 136 -29.60 -16.92 -6.72
C GLN A 136 -29.54 -18.31 -7.38
N LYS A 137 -28.54 -18.54 -8.25
CA LYS A 137 -28.41 -19.83 -8.95
C LYS A 137 -28.33 -20.97 -7.94
N ASP A 138 -28.79 -22.14 -8.38
CA ASP A 138 -28.66 -23.38 -7.61
C ASP A 138 -27.22 -23.52 -7.10
N PRO A 139 -26.99 -23.82 -5.80
CA PRO A 139 -25.66 -24.03 -5.23
C PRO A 139 -24.75 -24.93 -6.09
N ALA A 140 -25.30 -25.92 -6.79
CA ALA A 140 -24.55 -26.79 -7.68
C ALA A 140 -23.97 -26.06 -8.92
N GLU A 141 -24.75 -25.15 -9.52
CA GLU A 141 -24.28 -24.35 -10.67
C GLU A 141 -23.25 -23.31 -10.26
N MET A 142 -23.44 -22.70 -9.09
CA MET A 142 -22.46 -21.78 -8.51
C MET A 142 -21.12 -22.49 -8.27
N GLN A 143 -21.16 -23.70 -7.70
CA GLN A 143 -19.95 -24.49 -7.46
C GLN A 143 -19.22 -24.83 -8.78
N ALA A 144 -19.96 -25.16 -9.85
CA ALA A 144 -19.38 -25.43 -11.15
C ALA A 144 -18.67 -24.20 -11.75
N VAL A 145 -19.31 -23.03 -11.67
CA VAL A 145 -18.71 -21.75 -12.11
C VAL A 145 -17.45 -21.41 -11.31
N LEU A 146 -17.48 -21.60 -9.98
CA LEU A 146 -16.32 -21.38 -9.12
C LEU A 146 -15.17 -22.34 -9.42
N ASN A 147 -15.45 -23.62 -9.65
CA ASN A 147 -14.45 -24.62 -10.00
C ASN A 147 -13.80 -24.30 -11.36
N GLN A 148 -14.58 -23.82 -12.33
CA GLN A 148 -14.08 -23.39 -13.63
C GLN A 148 -13.20 -22.13 -13.52
N ALA A 149 -13.58 -21.20 -12.65
CA ALA A 149 -12.84 -19.96 -12.41
C ALA A 149 -11.55 -20.19 -11.58
N MET A 150 -11.47 -21.26 -10.79
CA MET A 150 -10.40 -21.48 -9.83
C MET A 150 -8.98 -21.43 -10.44
N PRO A 151 -8.66 -22.11 -11.56
CA PRO A 151 -7.31 -22.06 -12.15
C PRO A 151 -6.92 -20.63 -12.55
N ALA A 152 -7.89 -19.87 -13.08
CA ALA A 152 -7.68 -18.50 -13.49
C ALA A 152 -7.48 -17.57 -12.29
N VAL A 153 -8.24 -17.76 -11.20
CA VAL A 153 -8.07 -17.01 -9.94
C VAL A 153 -6.69 -17.29 -9.33
N LEU A 154 -6.26 -18.55 -9.26
CA LEU A 154 -4.94 -18.92 -8.76
C LEU A 154 -3.81 -18.33 -9.61
N THR A 155 -3.97 -18.36 -10.93
CA THR A 155 -3.01 -17.72 -11.86
C THR A 155 -2.99 -16.21 -11.66
N GLY A 156 -4.16 -15.58 -11.51
CA GLY A 156 -4.29 -14.17 -11.18
C GLY A 156 -3.55 -13.84 -9.89
N LEU A 157 -3.75 -14.62 -8.83
CA LEU A 157 -3.05 -14.45 -7.55
C LEU A 157 -1.52 -14.49 -7.73
N VAL A 158 -1.01 -15.46 -8.49
CA VAL A 158 0.43 -15.60 -8.78
C VAL A 158 0.97 -14.40 -9.56
N LEU A 159 0.22 -13.83 -10.50
CA LEU A 159 0.66 -12.70 -11.31
C LEU A 159 0.47 -11.33 -10.63
N PHE A 160 -0.60 -11.16 -9.86
CA PHE A 160 -0.84 -9.95 -9.08
C PHE A 160 0.17 -9.79 -7.95
N THR A 161 0.63 -10.90 -7.36
CA THR A 161 1.62 -10.87 -6.27
C THR A 161 2.88 -10.05 -6.63
N PRO A 162 3.66 -10.38 -7.69
CA PRO A 162 4.84 -9.58 -8.05
C PRO A 162 4.50 -8.16 -8.51
N LEU A 163 3.32 -7.94 -9.11
CA LEU A 163 2.88 -6.60 -9.50
C LEU A 163 2.69 -5.70 -8.27
N ILE A 164 1.95 -6.18 -7.27
CA ILE A 164 1.76 -5.49 -5.99
C ILE A 164 3.11 -5.29 -5.29
N MET A 165 3.96 -6.33 -5.25
CA MET A 165 5.30 -6.21 -4.65
C MET A 165 6.14 -5.11 -5.33
N ALA A 166 6.06 -4.99 -6.65
CA ALA A 166 6.80 -3.98 -7.41
C ALA A 166 6.26 -2.56 -7.15
N THR A 167 4.96 -2.39 -6.97
CA THR A 167 4.36 -1.06 -6.79
C THR A 167 4.27 -0.60 -5.33
N TRP A 168 4.36 -1.53 -4.37
CA TRP A 168 4.17 -1.26 -2.93
C TRP A 168 5.01 -0.10 -2.39
N PHE A 169 6.34 -0.11 -2.62
CA PHE A 169 7.26 0.94 -2.16
C PHE A 169 7.68 1.91 -3.26
N ALA A 170 7.26 1.68 -4.51
CA ALA A 170 7.70 2.51 -5.63
C ALA A 170 7.38 4.00 -5.45
N PRO A 171 6.18 4.43 -5.00
CA PRO A 171 5.89 5.84 -4.79
C PRO A 171 6.83 6.51 -3.78
N ALA A 172 7.13 5.82 -2.68
CA ALA A 172 8.04 6.31 -1.64
C ALA A 172 9.49 6.41 -2.13
N LEU A 173 9.96 5.38 -2.84
CA LEU A 173 11.31 5.35 -3.43
C LEU A 173 11.52 6.47 -4.46
N ILE A 174 10.50 6.80 -5.23
CA ILE A 174 10.54 7.90 -6.19
C ILE A 174 10.48 9.25 -5.44
N LEU A 175 9.54 9.42 -4.52
CA LEU A 175 9.32 10.68 -3.81
C LEU A 175 10.51 11.07 -2.94
N PHE A 176 11.04 10.14 -2.15
CA PHE A 176 12.11 10.42 -1.18
C PHE A 176 13.51 10.14 -1.75
N GLY A 177 13.64 9.10 -2.58
CA GLY A 177 14.93 8.69 -3.14
C GLY A 177 15.21 9.23 -4.53
N GLY A 178 14.27 9.91 -5.19
CA GLY A 178 14.44 10.40 -6.56
C GLY A 178 14.63 9.27 -7.60
N ALA A 179 14.25 8.04 -7.27
CA ALA A 179 14.49 6.88 -8.12
C ALA A 179 13.71 6.99 -9.45
N ARG A 180 14.30 6.49 -10.54
CA ARG A 180 13.58 6.31 -11.81
C ARG A 180 12.52 5.21 -11.65
N PRO A 181 11.35 5.28 -12.32
CA PRO A 181 10.26 4.32 -12.13
C PRO A 181 10.69 2.85 -12.25
N ALA A 182 11.46 2.48 -13.28
CA ALA A 182 11.93 1.11 -13.46
C ALA A 182 12.82 0.63 -12.30
N THR A 183 13.72 1.50 -11.81
CA THR A 183 14.56 1.20 -10.64
C THR A 183 13.71 1.06 -9.38
N ALA A 184 12.74 1.96 -9.16
CA ALA A 184 11.86 1.93 -8.00
C ALA A 184 11.03 0.63 -7.95
N LEU A 185 10.46 0.20 -9.08
CA LEU A 185 9.71 -1.04 -9.20
C LEU A 185 10.56 -2.27 -8.88
N GLY A 186 11.77 -2.36 -9.46
CA GLY A 186 12.69 -3.47 -9.21
C GLY A 186 13.20 -3.52 -7.77
N VAL A 187 13.50 -2.36 -7.18
CA VAL A 187 13.93 -2.27 -5.77
C VAL A 187 12.79 -2.63 -4.83
N SER A 188 11.57 -2.17 -5.08
CA SER A 188 10.39 -2.54 -4.30
C SER A 188 10.14 -4.04 -4.34
N LEU A 189 10.15 -4.64 -5.54
CA LEU A 189 9.97 -6.09 -5.70
C LEU A 189 11.00 -6.88 -4.88
N LYS A 190 12.29 -6.51 -4.99
CA LYS A 190 13.38 -7.13 -4.24
C LYS A 190 13.21 -6.94 -2.73
N ALA A 191 12.78 -5.76 -2.30
CA ALA A 191 12.59 -5.42 -0.89
C ALA A 191 11.45 -6.21 -0.26
N VAL A 192 10.30 -6.29 -0.93
CA VAL A 192 9.14 -7.07 -0.46
C VAL A 192 9.46 -8.56 -0.47
N ALA A 193 10.14 -9.07 -1.51
CA ALA A 193 10.55 -10.48 -1.59
C ALA A 193 11.51 -10.86 -0.45
N ARG A 194 12.50 -10.00 -0.16
CA ARG A 194 13.47 -10.20 0.93
C ARG A 194 12.82 -10.17 2.31
N ASN A 195 11.71 -9.43 2.46
CA ASN A 195 11.00 -9.21 3.72
C ASN A 195 9.61 -9.87 3.76
N TRP A 196 9.38 -10.90 2.95
CA TRP A 196 8.06 -11.52 2.82
C TRP A 196 7.40 -11.93 4.16
N PRO A 197 8.11 -12.41 5.21
CA PRO A 197 7.44 -12.76 6.46
C PRO A 197 6.88 -11.53 7.19
N ALA A 198 7.65 -10.44 7.23
CA ALA A 198 7.21 -9.19 7.84
C ALA A 198 6.07 -8.55 7.02
N MET A 199 6.16 -8.61 5.70
CA MET A 199 5.10 -8.16 4.80
C MET A 199 3.81 -8.98 4.97
N LEU A 200 3.92 -10.29 5.18
CA LEU A 200 2.77 -11.16 5.45
C LEU A 200 2.09 -10.81 6.77
N VAL A 201 2.86 -10.64 7.85
CA VAL A 201 2.32 -10.22 9.16
C VAL A 201 1.66 -8.84 9.06
N ASN A 202 2.28 -7.89 8.36
CA ASN A 202 1.70 -6.57 8.10
C ASN A 202 0.37 -6.70 7.31
N GLY A 203 0.37 -7.49 6.24
CA GLY A 203 -0.80 -7.72 5.40
C GLY A 203 -1.96 -8.37 6.17
N LEU A 204 -1.68 -9.37 7.03
CA LEU A 204 -2.70 -9.99 7.88
C LEU A 204 -3.25 -9.01 8.91
N THR A 205 -2.38 -8.21 9.55
CA THR A 205 -2.78 -7.23 10.56
C THR A 205 -3.61 -6.10 9.95
N LEU A 206 -3.18 -5.55 8.81
CA LEU A 206 -3.94 -4.55 8.05
C LEU A 206 -5.23 -5.14 7.48
N GLY A 207 -5.21 -6.38 7.01
CA GLY A 207 -6.39 -7.09 6.53
C GLY A 207 -7.47 -7.21 7.61
N LEU A 208 -7.08 -7.58 8.83
CA LEU A 208 -7.98 -7.60 9.98
C LEU A 208 -8.51 -6.19 10.31
N LEU A 209 -7.65 -5.17 10.32
CA LEU A 209 -8.05 -3.78 10.55
C LEU A 209 -9.08 -3.31 9.50
N LEU A 210 -8.80 -3.55 8.21
CA LEU A 210 -9.67 -3.18 7.10
C LEU A 210 -11.00 -3.95 7.15
N PHE A 211 -10.96 -5.23 7.50
CA PHE A 211 -12.16 -6.04 7.67
C PHE A 211 -13.07 -5.45 8.76
N LEU A 212 -12.52 -5.15 9.94
CA LEU A 212 -13.28 -4.53 11.04
C LEU A 212 -13.78 -3.14 10.66
N ALA A 213 -12.99 -2.35 9.95
CA ALA A 213 -13.36 -1.04 9.46
C ALA A 213 -14.51 -1.09 8.45
N ALA A 214 -14.55 -2.12 7.59
CA ALA A 214 -15.62 -2.32 6.62
C ALA A 214 -16.97 -2.70 7.24
N LEU A 215 -16.98 -3.21 8.49
CA LEU A 215 -18.21 -3.45 9.25
C LEU A 215 -18.90 -2.16 9.71
N VAL A 216 -18.20 -1.03 9.68
CA VAL A 216 -18.78 0.28 10.02
C VAL A 216 -19.62 0.79 8.83
N PRO A 217 -20.89 1.18 9.04
CA PRO A 217 -21.76 1.63 7.96
C PRO A 217 -21.19 2.80 7.16
N MET A 218 -21.61 2.92 5.91
CA MET A 218 -21.19 3.97 4.97
C MET A 218 -19.68 4.04 4.74
N LEU A 219 -18.95 2.95 5.03
CA LEU A 219 -17.49 2.87 4.92
C LEU A 219 -16.73 3.90 5.79
N LEU A 220 -17.37 4.44 6.84
CA LEU A 220 -16.74 5.42 7.72
C LEU A 220 -15.50 4.87 8.43
N GLY A 221 -15.43 3.56 8.66
CA GLY A 221 -14.24 2.92 9.20
C GLY A 221 -13.01 3.06 8.28
N LEU A 222 -13.20 3.16 6.96
CA LEU A 222 -12.09 3.35 6.02
C LEU A 222 -11.44 4.73 6.16
N LEU A 223 -12.17 5.74 6.62
CA LEU A 223 -11.61 7.07 6.91
C LEU A 223 -10.52 7.01 7.99
N VAL A 224 -10.53 5.98 8.83
CA VAL A 224 -9.50 5.72 9.84
C VAL A 224 -8.50 4.68 9.36
N ALA A 225 -8.97 3.57 8.81
CA ALA A 225 -8.11 2.43 8.47
C ALA A 225 -7.14 2.75 7.33
N MET A 226 -7.53 3.56 6.34
CA MET A 226 -6.66 3.91 5.22
C MET A 226 -5.50 4.84 5.62
N PRO A 227 -5.71 5.92 6.40
CA PRO A 227 -4.58 6.64 7.00
C PRO A 227 -3.64 5.72 7.79
N VAL A 228 -4.17 4.81 8.61
CA VAL A 228 -3.34 3.85 9.36
C VAL A 228 -2.54 2.94 8.42
N LEU A 229 -3.13 2.50 7.31
CA LEU A 229 -2.44 1.75 6.26
C LEU A 229 -1.28 2.57 5.66
N PHE A 230 -1.50 3.83 5.30
CA PHE A 230 -0.43 4.69 4.79
C PHE A 230 0.65 4.96 5.82
N GLY A 231 0.30 5.12 7.10
CA GLY A 231 1.27 5.21 8.19
C GLY A 231 2.08 3.92 8.36
N SER A 232 1.46 2.75 8.22
CA SER A 232 2.15 1.45 8.22
C SER A 232 3.08 1.31 7.01
N LEU A 233 2.64 1.77 5.83
CA LEU A 233 3.46 1.81 4.62
C LEU A 233 4.69 2.71 4.84
N TYR A 234 4.52 3.88 5.45
CA TYR A 234 5.63 4.77 5.80
C TYR A 234 6.60 4.13 6.80
N ALA A 235 6.09 3.55 7.89
CA ALA A 235 6.90 2.89 8.89
C ALA A 235 7.68 1.68 8.32
N SER A 236 7.04 0.87 7.47
CA SER A 236 7.70 -0.25 6.80
C SER A 236 8.74 0.21 5.78
N TYR A 237 8.49 1.31 5.06
CA TYR A 237 9.46 1.94 4.17
C TYR A 237 10.70 2.39 4.93
N GLN A 238 10.54 3.11 6.04
CA GLN A 238 11.68 3.50 6.89
C GLN A 238 12.43 2.26 7.39
N ALA A 239 11.75 1.31 8.03
CA ALA A 239 12.42 0.13 8.58
C ALA A 239 13.26 -0.65 7.55
N ILE A 240 12.82 -0.70 6.29
CA ILE A 240 13.50 -1.43 5.21
C ILE A 240 14.59 -0.58 4.51
N PHE A 241 14.41 0.73 4.40
CA PHE A 241 15.27 1.61 3.58
C PHE A 241 16.04 2.71 4.34
N ALA A 242 15.61 3.12 5.53
CA ALA A 242 16.19 4.20 6.32
C ALA A 242 15.96 3.95 7.82
N VAL A 243 16.99 3.46 8.54
CA VAL A 243 16.95 3.05 9.97
C VAL A 243 15.87 3.75 10.81
N TRP A 244 15.01 2.96 11.43
CA TRP A 244 14.19 3.36 12.58
C TRP A 244 15.14 3.82 13.69
N ALA A 245 15.11 5.10 14.04
CA ALA A 245 15.80 5.61 15.22
C ALA A 245 15.37 4.79 16.43
N ASP A 246 16.25 3.90 16.91
CA ASP A 246 16.41 3.42 18.30
C ASP A 246 17.24 2.11 18.35
N ASP A 247 18.52 2.23 17.96
CA ASP A 247 19.62 1.66 18.77
C ASP A 247 20.11 2.75 19.75
N ALA A 248 19.23 3.68 20.17
CA ALA A 248 19.58 4.67 21.16
C ALA A 248 19.57 3.99 22.54
N PRO A 249 20.73 3.70 23.15
CA PRO A 249 20.74 3.46 24.59
C PRO A 249 20.12 4.69 25.23
N SER A 250 19.08 4.49 26.04
CA SER A 250 18.55 5.56 26.87
C SER A 250 19.71 6.16 27.65
N ALA A 251 19.78 7.50 27.75
CA ALA A 251 20.80 8.23 28.50
C ALA A 251 20.78 7.93 30.03
N GLY A 252 20.14 6.85 30.46
CA GLY A 252 20.14 6.32 31.82
C GLY A 252 21.23 5.27 32.09
N ASP A 253 21.86 4.68 31.06
CA ASP A 253 22.84 3.62 31.29
C ASP A 253 24.24 4.13 31.69
N THR A 254 24.53 5.42 31.52
CA THR A 254 25.82 6.02 31.87
C THR A 254 25.92 6.49 33.33
N VAL A 255 24.81 6.58 34.07
CA VAL A 255 24.81 7.11 35.45
C VAL A 255 24.80 6.00 36.51
N ALA A 256 24.59 4.73 36.11
CA ALA A 256 24.59 3.59 37.03
C ALA A 256 25.98 2.93 37.22
N SER A 257 27.06 3.50 36.67
CA SER A 257 28.40 2.91 36.74
C SER A 257 29.52 3.83 37.22
N LEU A 258 29.19 4.95 37.88
CA LEU A 258 30.13 5.79 38.63
C LEU A 258 29.56 6.12 40.01
#